data_AF-A0A3P5YDE1-F1
#
_entry.id   AF-A0A3P5YDE1-F1
#
_cell.length_a   1.000
_cell.length_b   1.000
_cell.length_c   1.000
_cell.angle_alpha   90.00
_cell.angle_beta   90.00
_cell.angle_gamma   90.00
#
_symmetry.space_group_name_H-M   'P 1'
#
loop_
_entity.id
_entity.type
_entity.pdbx_description
1 polymer ?
#
loop_
_entity_poly.entity_id
_entity_poly.type
_entity_poly.pdbx_seq_one_letter_code
_entity_poly.pdbx_strand_id
1 'polypeptide(L)'
;MEELKAKRDDVHQKMEIAEQRSGLQRTEEVRLWLQNVMKIEQKLILCGLCSKSLRSSYRYGELVCTMSKEIANLKAKGASFERVAGPATTDTMEKKPLEPNMAKTQH
;
A
#
# COMPACT_ATOMS: atom_id res chain seq x y z
N MET A 1 13.87 -9.96 -5.81
CA MET A 1 12.55 -10.24 -5.21
C MET A 1 12.64 -10.50 -3.71
N GLU A 2 13.65 -11.25 -3.24
CA GLU A 2 13.82 -11.60 -1.82
C GLU A 2 13.85 -10.39 -0.89
N GLU A 3 14.58 -9.33 -1.26
CA GLU A 3 14.58 -8.08 -0.48
C GLU A 3 13.18 -7.46 -0.34
N LEU A 4 12.33 -7.52 -1.38
CA LEU A 4 10.97 -6.98 -1.32
C LEU A 4 10.09 -7.85 -0.41
N LYS A 5 10.30 -9.17 -0.42
CA LYS A 5 9.63 -10.11 0.50
C LYS A 5 10.03 -9.85 1.95
N ALA A 6 11.33 -9.73 2.23
CA ALA A 6 11.83 -9.41 3.56
C ALA A 6 11.27 -8.08 4.07
N LYS A 7 11.18 -7.06 3.19
CA LYS A 7 10.56 -5.77 3.53
C LYS A 7 9.07 -5.90 3.85
N ARG A 8 8.33 -6.69 3.06
CA ARG A 8 6.91 -6.97 3.27
C ARG A 8 6.71 -7.66 4.63
N ASP A 9 7.56 -8.63 4.96
CA ASP A 9 7.48 -9.37 6.21
C ASP A 9 7.80 -8.49 7.43
N ASP A 10 8.81 -7.60 7.32
CA ASP A 10 9.11 -6.59 8.34
C ASP A 10 7.94 -5.62 8.56
N VAL A 11 7.30 -5.15 7.47
CA VAL A 11 6.10 -4.30 7.56
C VAL A 11 4.96 -5.04 8.24
N HIS A 12 4.72 -6.31 7.91
CA HIS A 12 3.70 -7.13 8.57
C HIS A 12 3.98 -7.34 10.06
N GLN A 13 5.22 -7.61 10.43
CA GLN A 13 5.58 -7.82 11.84
C GLN A 13 5.40 -6.52 12.65
N LYS A 14 5.86 -5.38 12.12
CA LYS A 14 5.65 -4.08 12.77
C LYS A 14 4.18 -3.72 12.91
N MET A 15 3.38 -4.11 11.93
CA MET A 15 1.94 -3.97 11.97
C MET A 15 1.27 -4.79 13.07
N GLU A 16 1.59 -6.08 13.17
CA GLU A 16 1.03 -6.97 14.20
C GLU A 16 1.32 -6.43 15.62
N ILE A 17 2.55 -5.93 15.82
CA ILE A 17 2.96 -5.29 17.08
C ILE A 17 2.13 -4.02 17.35
N ALA A 18 1.88 -3.18 16.34
CA ALA A 18 1.13 -1.94 16.48
C ALA A 18 -0.37 -2.16 16.74
N GLU A 19 -0.97 -3.18 16.11
CA GLU A 19 -2.35 -3.58 16.34
C GLU A 19 -2.53 -4.14 17.76
N GLN A 20 -1.65 -5.02 18.22
CA GLN A 20 -1.73 -5.62 19.56
C GLN A 20 -1.46 -4.65 20.71
N ARG A 21 -0.49 -3.73 20.57
CA ARG A 21 -0.07 -2.87 21.69
C ARG A 21 -0.84 -1.56 21.81
N SER A 22 -1.41 -1.07 20.71
CA SER A 22 -1.81 0.34 20.64
C SER A 22 -3.15 0.58 19.95
N GLY A 23 -3.84 -0.46 19.44
CA GLY A 23 -5.13 -0.32 18.75
C GLY A 23 -5.05 0.56 17.50
N LEU A 24 -3.84 0.76 16.97
CA LEU A 24 -3.57 1.59 15.79
C LEU A 24 -3.92 0.80 14.53
N GLN A 25 -4.39 1.50 13.52
CA GLN A 25 -4.75 0.89 12.24
C GLN A 25 -3.66 1.09 11.20
N ARG A 26 -3.67 0.18 10.21
CA ARG A 26 -2.84 0.30 9.00
C ARG A 26 -3.09 1.64 8.33
N THR A 27 -2.02 2.35 7.97
CA THR A 27 -2.18 3.52 7.11
C THR A 27 -2.62 3.09 5.70
N GLU A 28 -3.42 3.92 5.04
CA GLU A 28 -3.90 3.62 3.69
C GLU A 28 -2.74 3.42 2.69
N GLU A 29 -1.65 4.16 2.88
CA GLU A 29 -0.44 4.04 2.08
C GLU A 29 0.21 2.64 2.19
N VAL A 30 0.34 2.12 3.41
CA VAL A 30 0.87 0.77 3.66
C VAL A 30 -0.09 -0.29 3.12
N ARG A 31 -1.41 -0.07 3.22
CA ARG A 31 -2.42 -0.98 2.66
C ARG A 31 -2.27 -1.12 1.15
N LEU A 32 -2.19 0.01 0.45
CA LEU A 32 -2.02 0.04 -1.01
C LEU A 32 -0.66 -0.54 -1.43
N TRP A 33 0.39 -0.25 -0.67
CA TRP A 33 1.71 -0.83 -0.92
C TRP A 33 1.71 -2.36 -0.82
N LEU A 34 1.15 -2.93 0.26
CA LEU A 34 1.03 -4.38 0.43
C LEU A 34 0.20 -5.02 -0.68
N GLN A 35 -0.93 -4.42 -1.08
CA GLN A 35 -1.73 -4.91 -2.20
C GLN A 35 -0.94 -4.95 -3.51
N ASN A 36 -0.14 -3.92 -3.79
CA ASN A 36 0.68 -3.87 -4.99
C ASN A 36 1.81 -4.91 -4.97
N VAL A 37 2.46 -5.13 -3.83
CA VAL A 37 3.46 -6.20 -3.65
C VAL A 37 2.84 -7.56 -3.96
N MET A 38 1.69 -7.90 -3.35
CA MET A 38 1.00 -9.17 -3.59
C MET A 38 0.60 -9.36 -5.05
N LYS A 39 0.12 -8.30 -5.72
CA LYS A 39 -0.26 -8.35 -7.14
C LYS A 39 0.93 -8.69 -8.04
N ILE A 40 2.11 -8.16 -7.75
CA ILE A 40 3.34 -8.49 -8.49
C ILE A 40 3.76 -9.93 -8.22
N GLU A 41 3.71 -10.39 -6.97
CA GLU A 41 4.04 -11.77 -6.64
C GLU A 41 3.15 -12.77 -7.38
N GLN A 42 1.83 -12.55 -7.40
CA GLN A 42 0.88 -13.41 -8.13
C GLN A 42 1.17 -13.42 -9.64
N LYS A 43 1.42 -12.26 -10.24
CA LYS A 43 1.77 -12.16 -11.66
C LYS A 43 3.06 -12.92 -11.99
N LEU A 44 4.09 -12.87 -11.14
CA LEU A 44 5.34 -13.61 -11.35
C LEU A 44 5.10 -15.12 -11.31
N ILE A 45 4.34 -15.58 -10.33
CA ILE A 45 3.99 -17.01 -10.18
C ILE A 45 3.25 -17.50 -11.43
N LEU A 46 2.24 -16.74 -11.89
CA LEU A 46 1.46 -17.11 -13.07
C LEU A 46 2.29 -17.08 -14.37
N CYS A 47 3.24 -16.15 -14.45
CA CYS A 47 4.06 -16.00 -15.63
C CYS A 47 5.12 -17.11 -15.78
N GLY A 48 5.59 -17.69 -14.66
CA GLY A 48 6.46 -18.87 -14.67
C GLY A 48 5.85 -20.11 -15.36
N LEU A 49 4.54 -20.11 -15.59
CA LEU A 49 3.79 -21.20 -16.23
C LEU A 49 3.55 -21.00 -17.74
N CYS A 50 4.10 -19.93 -18.35
CA CYS A 50 3.80 -19.56 -19.73
C CYS A 50 4.46 -20.47 -20.79
N SER A 51 3.75 -20.71 -21.90
CA SER A 51 4.18 -21.51 -23.07
C SER A 51 5.44 -20.96 -23.75
N LYS A 52 6.24 -21.82 -24.39
CA LYS A 52 7.56 -21.52 -24.99
C LYS A 52 7.54 -20.94 -26.42
N SER A 53 6.41 -20.41 -26.90
CA SER A 53 6.37 -19.78 -28.24
C SER A 53 7.16 -18.47 -28.28
N LEU A 54 7.68 -18.07 -29.44
CA LEU A 54 8.42 -16.81 -29.60
C LEU A 54 7.58 -15.58 -29.22
N ARG A 55 6.28 -15.59 -29.56
CA ARG A 55 5.36 -14.50 -29.21
C ARG A 55 5.09 -14.43 -27.71
N SER A 56 4.95 -15.58 -27.04
CA SER A 56 4.77 -15.62 -25.59
C SER A 56 6.07 -15.28 -24.85
N SER A 57 7.24 -15.66 -25.36
CA SER A 57 8.53 -15.28 -24.77
C SER A 57 8.83 -13.78 -24.90
N TYR A 58 8.46 -13.15 -26.02
CA TYR A 58 8.55 -11.69 -26.16
C TYR A 58 7.65 -10.96 -25.15
N ARG A 59 6.38 -11.37 -25.05
CA ARG A 59 5.42 -10.80 -24.07
C ARG A 59 5.86 -11.05 -22.63
N TYR A 60 6.48 -12.20 -22.37
CA TYR A 60 7.10 -12.52 -21.08
C TYR A 60 8.21 -11.52 -20.76
N GLY A 61 9.10 -11.24 -21.71
CA GLY A 61 10.17 -10.24 -21.55
C GLY A 61 9.63 -8.85 -21.21
N GLU A 62 8.63 -8.38 -21.95
CA GLU A 62 7.98 -7.07 -21.69
C GLU A 62 7.35 -7.01 -20.30
N LEU A 63 6.69 -8.10 -19.88
CA LEU A 63 6.11 -8.21 -18.54
C LEU A 63 7.21 -8.16 -17.47
N VAL A 64 8.29 -8.92 -17.61
CA VAL A 64 9.41 -8.93 -16.65
C VAL A 64 10.08 -7.55 -16.55
N CYS A 65 10.28 -6.86 -17.67
CA CYS A 65 10.82 -5.49 -17.66
C CYS A 65 9.91 -4.52 -16.92
N THR A 66 8.59 -4.61 -17.16
CA THR A 66 7.59 -3.77 -16.48
C THR A 66 7.57 -4.05 -14.98
N MET A 67 7.51 -5.32 -14.59
CA MET A 67 7.47 -5.73 -13.20
C MET A 67 8.77 -5.39 -12.46
N SER A 68 9.92 -5.45 -13.13
CA SER A 68 11.20 -5.06 -12.53
C SER A 68 11.22 -3.58 -12.12
N LYS A 69 10.63 -2.71 -12.95
CA LYS A 69 10.47 -1.27 -12.63
C LYS A 69 9.51 -1.07 -11.47
N GLU A 70 8.38 -1.78 -11.46
CA GLU A 70 7.40 -1.72 -10.36
C GLU A 70 8.02 -2.21 -9.04
N ILE A 71 8.80 -3.30 -9.05
CA ILE A 71 9.52 -3.82 -7.88
C ILE A 71 10.51 -2.79 -7.34
N ALA A 72 11.29 -2.14 -8.20
CA ALA A 72 12.23 -1.10 -7.77
C ALA A 72 11.51 0.08 -7.10
N ASN A 73 10.38 0.52 -7.67
CA ASN A 73 9.55 1.57 -7.09
C ASN A 73 8.98 1.15 -5.72
N LEU A 74 8.42 -0.06 -5.62
CA LEU A 74 7.90 -0.57 -4.34
C LEU A 74 8.99 -0.71 -3.28
N LYS A 75 10.21 -1.11 -3.64
CA LYS A 75 11.34 -1.12 -2.71
C LYS A 75 11.65 0.28 -2.18
N ALA A 76 11.70 1.27 -3.07
CA ALA A 76 11.95 2.67 -2.69
C ALA A 76 10.86 3.21 -1.76
N LYS A 77 9.57 3.02 -2.12
CA LYS A 77 8.42 3.40 -1.28
C LYS A 77 8.41 2.69 0.07
N GLY A 78 8.71 1.40 0.07
CA GLY A 78 8.81 0.62 1.31
C GLY A 78 9.92 1.12 2.23
N ALA A 79 11.00 1.68 1.66
CA ALA A 79 12.10 2.26 2.43
C ALA A 79 11.79 3.61 3.05
N SER A 80 10.83 4.36 2.51
CA SER A 80 10.41 5.65 3.05
C SER A 80 9.32 5.55 4.14
N PHE A 81 8.84 4.36 4.48
CA PHE A 81 7.87 4.20 5.57
C PHE A 81 8.54 4.40 6.93
N GLU A 82 8.52 5.63 7.42
CA GLU A 82 8.92 5.97 8.79
C GLU A 82 7.90 5.45 9.81
N ARG A 83 6.61 5.38 9.43
CA ARG A 83 5.51 4.91 10.29
C ARG A 83 4.55 4.01 9.52
N VAL A 84 4.44 2.75 9.95
CA VAL A 84 3.60 1.74 9.27
C VAL A 84 2.17 1.64 9.81
N ALA A 85 1.92 2.21 10.99
CA ALA A 85 0.64 2.25 11.67
C ALA A 85 0.44 3.64 12.30
N GLY A 86 -0.76 4.18 12.19
CA GLY A 86 -1.12 5.49 12.71
C GLY A 86 -2.38 5.40 13.57
N PRO A 87 -2.73 6.47 14.32
CA PRO A 87 -4.03 6.54 14.96
C PRO A 87 -5.08 6.25 13.89
N ALA A 88 -6.03 5.38 14.21
CA ALA A 88 -7.13 5.09 13.31
C ALA A 88 -7.69 6.44 12.88
N THR A 89 -7.62 6.75 11.58
CA THR A 89 -8.41 7.84 11.03
C THR A 89 -9.84 7.41 11.20
N THR A 90 -10.41 7.70 12.38
CA THR A 90 -11.80 8.13 12.42
C THR A 90 -11.84 9.22 11.37
N ASP A 91 -12.63 8.98 10.33
CA ASP A 91 -13.13 10.01 9.45
C ASP A 91 -13.90 11.01 10.31
N THR A 92 -13.18 11.79 11.11
CA THR A 92 -13.63 13.07 11.60
C THR A 92 -13.42 13.97 10.41
N MET A 93 -14.33 13.82 9.44
CA MET A 93 -14.86 14.95 8.71
C MET A 93 -15.09 16.02 9.77
N GLU A 94 -14.11 16.91 9.91
CA GLU A 94 -14.21 18.10 10.72
C GLU A 94 -15.31 18.92 10.05
N LYS A 95 -16.56 18.61 10.38
CA LYS A 95 -17.67 19.55 10.23
C LYS A 95 -17.29 20.71 11.12
N LYS A 96 -16.58 21.66 10.52
CA LYS A 96 -16.46 23.04 10.95
C LYS A 96 -17.76 23.41 11.68
N PRO A 97 -17.70 23.79 12.97
CA PRO A 97 -18.86 24.37 13.63
C PRO A 97 -19.25 25.62 12.84
N LEU A 98 -20.41 25.57 12.18
CA LEU A 98 -21.05 26.78 11.69
C LEU A 98 -21.52 27.51 12.95
N GLU A 99 -20.75 28.52 13.34
CA GLU A 99 -21.13 29.48 14.37
C GLU A 99 -22.59 29.92 14.16
N PRO A 100 -23.44 29.89 15.19
CA PRO A 100 -24.79 30.40 15.08
C PRO A 100 -24.72 31.93 15.03
N ASN A 101 -24.96 32.51 13.86
CA ASN A 101 -25.20 33.94 13.73
C ASN A 101 -26.55 34.30 14.36
N MET A 102 -26.53 34.57 15.66
CA MET A 102 -27.65 35.24 16.34
C MET A 102 -27.78 36.67 15.81
N ALA A 103 -28.45 36.84 14.67
CA ALA A 103 -28.97 38.14 14.27
C ALA A 103 -30.33 38.34 14.94
N LYS A 104 -30.32 39.07 16.05
CA LYS A 104 -31.51 39.72 16.61
C LYS A 104 -32.05 40.70 15.55
N THR A 105 -33.34 40.66 15.27
CA THR A 105 -34.05 41.82 14.74
C THR A 105 -35.47 41.81 15.30
N GLN A 106 -35.68 42.65 16.30
CA GLN A 106 -36.98 43.24 16.62
C GLN A 106 -37.18 44.42 15.67
N HIS A 107 -38.35 44.51 15.04
CA HIS A 107 -39.11 45.75 14.89
C HIS A 107 -40.56 45.43 14.53
#